data_AF-A0A524N7W6-F1
#
_entry.id   AF-A0A524N7W6-F1
#
_cell.length_a   1.000
_cell.length_b   1.000
_cell.length_c   1.000
_cell.angle_alpha   90.00
_cell.angle_beta   90.00
_cell.angle_gamma   90.00
#
_symmetry.space_group_name_H-M   'P 1'
#
loop_
_entity.id
_entity.type
_entity.pdbx_description
1 polymer ?
#
loop_
_entity_poly.entity_id
_entity_poly.type
_entity_poly.pdbx_seq_one_letter_code
_entity_poly.pdbx_strand_id
1 'polypeptide(L)'
;MDRTAIAERVERIDAVCSDLEAEAPAIEAALVAARELTGWVEARRGVLVGKLVERSSFPEAAIAAVDRTSIAVAQKARERAETLDATPRLAEVLGEGATTAGHIDAVTRAARKLPEARRGELLDRADALANVAAVSTVEQFAKRVALEAQRIESGDGMDRLERQRRATRLRSGVDDEGMWNVRGRFDAVTGVRLDAKLHATVEALFSESTPQGCPDDAIEKQQFLAAHALTRLLDGAGSSKPGRAEYLVVIDADATDQPGPVAQWPIPVEIPTRVLAELAGDADVSTVVVRNGVVLYAPGELNLGRSTRLANRAQRRALRGLYRCCAIPGCNVGYDRCELHHLVWWRNGGRTDIDNLIPICTRHHGRVHHDGWVVELGPDRQLTLRLPDGTIRSTGPPTIRAA
;
A
#
# COMPACT_ATOMS: atom_id res chain seq x y z
N MET A 1 -1.53 14.56 28.97
CA MET A 1 -1.50 13.65 30.13
C MET A 1 -1.34 14.43 31.43
N ASP A 2 -2.22 14.20 32.41
CA ASP A 2 -2.12 14.78 33.75
C ASP A 2 -1.26 13.92 34.70
N ARG A 3 -1.08 14.36 35.94
CA ARG A 3 -0.22 13.67 36.93
C ARG A 3 -0.77 12.30 37.33
N THR A 4 -2.09 12.16 37.45
CA THR A 4 -2.74 10.90 37.84
C THR A 4 -2.54 9.86 36.75
N ALA A 5 -2.80 10.23 35.50
CA ALA A 5 -2.60 9.40 34.34
C ALA A 5 -1.14 8.94 34.15
N ILE A 6 -0.16 9.75 34.54
CA ILE A 6 1.25 9.37 34.55
C ILE A 6 1.53 8.31 35.62
N ALA A 7 1.05 8.53 36.85
CA ALA A 7 1.26 7.60 37.97
C ALA A 7 0.66 6.23 37.65
N GLU A 8 -0.58 6.17 37.15
CA GLU A 8 -1.25 4.92 36.76
C GLU A 8 -0.46 4.12 35.71
N ARG A 9 0.18 4.80 34.75
CA ARG A 9 1.00 4.13 33.73
C ARG A 9 2.29 3.56 34.31
N VAL A 10 2.95 4.30 35.20
CA VAL A 10 4.15 3.83 35.90
C VAL A 10 3.81 2.61 36.75
N GLU A 11 2.74 2.68 37.55
CA GLU A 11 2.27 1.57 38.39
C GLU A 11 1.95 0.32 37.56
N ARG A 12 1.30 0.48 36.41
CA ARG A 12 1.01 -0.64 35.48
C ARG A 12 2.29 -1.29 34.95
N ILE A 13 3.28 -0.49 34.55
CA ILE A 13 4.55 -1.00 34.03
C ILE A 13 5.28 -1.77 35.13
N ASP A 14 5.42 -1.20 36.32
CA ASP A 14 6.12 -1.82 37.45
C ASP A 14 5.44 -3.13 37.89
N ALA A 15 4.11 -3.16 37.92
CA ALA A 15 3.34 -4.36 38.24
C ALA A 15 3.63 -5.50 37.25
N VAL A 16 3.57 -5.24 35.94
CA VAL A 16 3.81 -6.27 34.90
C VAL A 16 5.28 -6.68 34.84
N CYS A 17 6.23 -5.76 35.04
CA CYS A 17 7.65 -6.10 35.10
C CYS A 17 8.03 -6.98 36.30
N SER A 18 7.26 -6.90 37.39
CA SER A 18 7.47 -7.71 38.60
C SER A 18 6.79 -9.08 38.53
N ASP A 19 5.89 -9.28 37.58
CA ASP A 19 5.13 -10.53 37.38
C ASP A 19 5.82 -11.43 36.34
N LEU A 20 6.38 -12.55 36.81
CA LEU A 20 7.07 -13.52 35.95
C LEU A 20 6.10 -14.40 35.15
N GLU A 21 4.82 -14.41 35.50
CA GLU A 21 3.78 -15.22 34.85
C GLU A 21 2.84 -14.36 33.99
N ALA A 22 3.19 -13.10 33.73
CA ALA A 22 2.38 -12.17 32.97
C ALA A 22 2.02 -12.70 31.57
N GLU A 23 0.72 -12.73 31.27
CA GLU A 23 0.23 -13.15 29.96
C GLU A 23 0.43 -12.06 28.90
N ALA A 24 0.46 -12.48 27.63
CA ALA A 24 0.71 -11.58 26.48
C ALA A 24 -0.16 -10.30 26.48
N PRO A 25 -1.48 -10.32 26.78
CA PRO A 25 -2.29 -9.09 26.80
C PRO A 25 -1.85 -8.08 27.87
N ALA A 26 -1.40 -8.54 29.03
CA ALA A 26 -0.92 -7.67 30.10
C ALA A 26 0.42 -7.02 29.72
N ILE A 27 1.31 -7.81 29.10
CA ILE A 27 2.59 -7.33 28.55
C ILE A 27 2.34 -6.27 27.47
N GLU A 28 1.41 -6.51 26.54
CA GLU A 28 1.05 -5.55 25.49
C GLU A 28 0.50 -4.25 26.09
N ALA A 29 -0.37 -4.33 27.09
CA ALA A 29 -0.91 -3.15 27.77
C ALA A 29 0.18 -2.33 28.51
N ALA A 30 1.17 -3.00 29.12
CA ALA A 30 2.31 -2.34 29.74
C ALA A 30 3.23 -1.67 28.70
N LEU A 31 3.46 -2.32 27.54
CA LEU A 31 4.19 -1.71 26.43
C LEU A 31 3.50 -0.47 25.87
N VAL A 32 2.16 -0.49 25.80
CA VAL A 32 1.36 0.70 25.44
C VAL A 32 1.55 1.82 26.48
N ALA A 33 1.46 1.51 27.77
CA ALA A 33 1.70 2.50 28.83
C ALA A 33 3.11 3.11 28.76
N ALA A 34 4.13 2.28 28.50
CA ALA A 34 5.52 2.72 28.34
C ALA A 34 5.70 3.62 27.11
N ARG A 35 5.07 3.26 25.98
CA ARG A 35 5.03 4.11 24.77
C ARG A 35 4.40 5.47 25.09
N GLU A 36 3.30 5.48 25.83
CA GLU A 36 2.57 6.71 26.13
C GLU A 36 3.37 7.66 27.03
N LEU A 37 4.04 7.13 28.06
CA LEU A 37 4.97 7.90 28.88
C LEU A 37 6.15 8.43 28.05
N THR A 38 6.71 7.60 27.18
CA THR A 38 7.82 8.01 26.29
C THR A 38 7.40 9.14 25.36
N GLY A 39 6.21 9.04 24.75
CA GLY A 39 5.65 10.10 23.91
C GLY A 39 5.47 11.41 24.67
N TRP A 40 4.90 11.35 25.87
CA TRP A 40 4.75 12.51 26.74
C TRP A 40 6.11 13.16 27.09
N VAL A 41 7.12 12.36 27.47
CA VAL A 41 8.47 12.86 27.76
C VAL A 41 9.08 13.50 26.53
N GLU A 42 9.01 12.86 25.37
CA GLU A 42 9.58 13.37 24.11
C GLU A 42 8.90 14.67 23.66
N ALA A 43 7.58 14.81 23.82
CA ALA A 43 6.88 16.05 23.53
C ALA A 43 7.35 17.20 24.46
N ARG A 44 7.49 16.95 25.76
CA ARG A 44 8.02 17.94 26.72
C ARG A 44 9.47 18.28 26.46
N ARG A 45 10.27 17.28 26.08
CA ARG A 45 11.67 17.48 25.68
C ARG A 45 11.75 18.36 24.44
N GLY A 46 10.88 18.17 23.44
CA GLY A 46 10.78 19.05 22.27
C GLY A 46 10.58 20.53 22.67
N VAL A 47 9.64 20.80 23.58
CA VAL A 47 9.40 22.17 24.11
C VAL A 47 10.63 22.73 24.83
N LEU A 48 11.31 21.92 25.65
CA LEU A 48 12.51 22.35 26.38
C LEU A 48 13.69 22.63 25.44
N VAL A 49 13.87 21.80 24.41
CA VAL A 49 14.89 21.99 23.38
C VAL A 49 14.61 23.27 22.59
N GLY A 50 13.36 23.52 22.17
CA GLY A 50 12.98 24.76 21.50
C GLY A 50 13.33 26.00 22.33
N LYS A 51 13.00 25.98 23.64
CA LYS A 51 13.38 27.06 24.57
C LYS A 51 14.90 27.20 24.73
N LEU A 52 15.66 26.12 24.69
CA LEU A 52 17.11 26.17 24.81
C LEU A 52 17.76 26.77 23.56
N VAL A 53 17.24 26.46 22.37
CA VAL A 53 17.71 27.02 21.09
C VAL A 53 17.62 28.54 21.08
N GLU A 54 16.56 29.13 21.64
CA GLU A 54 16.41 30.59 21.76
C GLU A 54 17.42 31.25 22.71
N ARG A 55 18.04 30.48 23.61
CA ARG A 55 18.79 30.99 24.78
C ARG A 55 20.28 30.60 24.78
N SER A 56 20.68 29.68 23.90
CA SER A 56 22.04 29.15 23.84
C SER A 56 22.66 29.40 22.48
N SER A 57 23.90 29.87 22.46
CA SER A 57 24.69 30.00 21.23
C SER A 57 25.15 28.65 20.67
N PHE A 58 25.15 27.60 21.49
CA PHE A 58 25.57 26.24 21.11
C PHE A 58 24.59 25.19 21.67
N PRO A 59 23.33 25.17 21.19
CA PRO A 59 22.29 24.35 21.76
C PRO A 59 22.60 22.84 21.66
N GLU A 60 23.22 22.36 20.59
CA GLU A 60 23.52 20.93 20.42
C GLU A 60 24.60 20.45 21.40
N ALA A 61 25.61 21.27 21.67
CA ALA A 61 26.63 20.95 22.67
C ALA A 61 26.02 20.91 24.08
N ALA A 62 25.13 21.86 24.40
CA ALA A 62 24.41 21.89 25.66
C ALA A 62 23.50 20.66 25.83
N ILE A 63 22.71 20.32 24.81
CA ILE A 63 21.84 19.13 24.79
C ILE A 63 22.69 17.86 24.96
N ALA A 64 23.78 17.71 24.19
CA ALA A 64 24.64 16.54 24.27
C ALA A 64 25.23 16.34 25.68
N ALA A 65 25.64 17.43 26.34
CA ALA A 65 26.15 17.40 27.70
C ALA A 65 25.08 17.01 28.73
N VAL A 66 23.89 17.61 28.66
CA VAL A 66 22.77 17.36 29.60
C VAL A 66 22.22 15.94 29.42
N ASP A 67 21.98 15.53 28.18
CA ASP A 67 21.41 14.22 27.86
C ASP A 67 22.45 13.09 27.83
N ARG A 68 23.73 13.41 28.10
CA ARG A 68 24.87 12.48 28.06
C ARG A 68 24.92 11.68 26.77
N THR A 69 24.81 12.37 25.65
CA THR A 69 24.72 11.77 24.32
C THR A 69 25.69 12.43 23.34
N SER A 70 25.70 11.95 22.09
CA SER A 70 26.53 12.54 21.04
C SER A 70 25.91 13.80 20.46
N ILE A 71 26.75 14.66 19.87
CA ILE A 71 26.30 15.84 19.12
C ILE A 71 25.31 15.45 18.01
N ALA A 72 25.49 14.30 17.36
CA ALA A 72 24.59 13.82 16.32
C ALA A 72 23.18 13.50 16.86
N VAL A 73 23.07 12.97 18.08
CA VAL A 73 21.77 12.72 18.73
C VAL A 73 21.15 14.04 19.19
N ALA A 74 21.95 14.97 19.70
CA ALA A 74 21.50 16.31 20.07
C ALA A 74 20.96 17.10 18.86
N GLN A 75 21.64 17.02 17.72
CA GLN A 75 21.17 17.63 16.47
C GLN A 75 19.81 17.06 16.05
N LYS A 76 19.61 15.74 16.14
CA LYS A 76 18.30 15.13 15.85
C LYS A 76 17.21 15.61 16.81
N ALA A 77 17.53 15.77 18.09
CA ALA A 77 16.58 16.32 19.07
C ALA A 77 16.19 17.76 18.72
N ARG A 78 17.13 18.57 18.23
CA ARG A 78 16.88 19.93 17.73
C ARG A 78 15.99 19.93 16.49
N GLU A 79 16.34 19.15 15.47
CA GLU A 79 15.54 19.03 14.23
C GLU A 79 14.11 18.53 14.53
N ARG A 80 13.95 17.63 15.51
CA ARG A 80 12.64 17.17 15.98
C ARG A 80 11.86 18.28 16.68
N ALA A 81 12.50 19.07 17.54
CA ALA A 81 11.87 20.19 18.21
C ALA A 81 11.38 21.24 17.20
N GLU A 82 12.18 21.57 16.19
CA GLU A 82 11.79 22.45 15.07
C GLU A 82 10.57 21.88 14.31
N THR A 83 10.54 20.57 14.07
CA THR A 83 9.41 19.90 13.40
C THR A 83 8.14 19.97 14.27
N LEU A 84 8.25 19.71 15.57
CA LEU A 84 7.13 19.77 16.51
C LEU A 84 6.54 21.18 16.63
N ASP A 85 7.38 22.21 16.60
CA ASP A 85 6.94 23.61 16.63
C ASP A 85 6.12 23.97 15.38
N ALA A 86 6.54 23.46 14.21
CA ALA A 86 5.84 23.64 12.95
C ALA A 86 4.64 22.69 12.75
N THR A 87 4.43 21.71 13.63
CA THR A 87 3.37 20.69 13.50
C THR A 87 2.62 20.48 14.82
N PRO A 88 1.74 21.43 15.22
CA PRO A 88 1.11 21.43 16.54
C PRO A 88 0.20 20.22 16.78
N ARG A 89 -0.50 19.71 15.77
CA ARG A 89 -1.36 18.52 15.91
C ARG A 89 -0.52 17.26 16.09
N LEU A 90 0.61 17.14 15.39
CA LEU A 90 1.56 16.04 15.60
C LEU A 90 2.20 16.11 16.99
N ALA A 91 2.49 17.31 17.49
CA ALA A 91 2.99 17.51 18.84
C ALA A 91 1.98 17.08 19.92
N GLU A 92 0.70 17.38 19.71
CA GLU A 92 -0.40 16.96 20.59
C GLU A 92 -0.49 15.43 20.68
N VAL A 93 -0.63 14.73 19.54
CA VAL A 93 -0.75 13.27 19.53
C VAL A 93 0.52 12.54 20.01
N LEU A 94 1.70 13.17 19.89
CA LEU A 94 2.92 12.69 20.54
C LEU A 94 2.82 12.83 22.06
N GLY A 95 2.38 13.99 22.55
CA GLY A 95 2.24 14.27 23.98
C GLY A 95 1.16 13.45 24.68
N GLU A 96 0.17 12.96 23.94
CA GLU A 96 -0.82 11.98 24.38
C GLU A 96 -0.29 10.55 24.35
N GLY A 97 0.82 10.30 23.65
CA GLY A 97 1.38 8.96 23.51
C GLY A 97 0.73 8.10 22.44
N ALA A 98 -0.12 8.69 21.60
CA ALA A 98 -0.76 8.02 20.47
C ALA A 98 0.25 7.75 19.34
N THR A 99 1.30 8.58 19.24
CA THR A 99 2.40 8.41 18.28
C THR A 99 3.74 8.27 19.00
N THR A 100 4.84 8.23 18.23
CA THR A 100 6.20 8.13 18.76
C THR A 100 7.11 9.15 18.08
N ALA A 101 8.26 9.46 18.69
CA ALA A 101 9.28 10.31 18.09
C ALA A 101 9.72 9.85 16.69
N GLY A 102 9.62 8.54 16.39
CA GLY A 102 9.90 8.00 15.05
C GLY A 102 8.95 8.50 13.96
N HIS A 103 7.70 8.82 14.31
CA HIS A 103 6.74 9.42 13.38
C HIS A 103 7.16 10.85 13.02
N ILE A 104 7.58 11.63 14.02
CA ILE A 104 8.09 13.00 13.81
C ILE A 104 9.37 12.97 12.99
N ASP A 105 10.31 12.08 13.33
CA ASP A 105 11.56 11.92 12.58
C ASP A 105 11.31 11.52 11.11
N ALA A 106 10.20 10.84 10.80
CA ALA A 106 9.81 10.56 9.42
C ALA A 106 9.44 11.83 8.65
N VAL A 107 8.73 12.76 9.29
CA VAL A 107 8.41 14.09 8.73
C VAL A 107 9.68 14.90 8.54
N THR A 108 10.53 15.00 9.57
CA THR A 108 11.80 15.72 9.52
C THR A 108 12.68 15.23 8.36
N ARG A 109 12.82 13.90 8.20
CA ARG A 109 13.60 13.31 7.10
C ARG A 109 13.00 13.58 5.72
N ALA A 110 11.68 13.61 5.60
CA ALA A 110 11.01 13.89 4.34
C ALA A 110 11.16 15.38 3.96
N ALA A 111 11.01 16.30 4.92
CA ALA A 111 11.19 17.74 4.71
C ALA A 111 12.61 18.08 4.26
N ARG A 112 13.63 17.41 4.82
CA ARG A 112 15.04 17.59 4.41
C ARG A 112 15.32 17.24 2.94
N LYS A 113 14.50 16.40 2.32
CA LYS A 113 14.64 16.03 0.91
C LYS A 113 14.02 17.06 -0.03
N LEU A 114 13.17 17.96 0.48
CA LEU A 114 12.54 19.01 -0.31
C LEU A 114 13.37 20.30 -0.34
N PRO A 115 13.27 21.08 -1.43
CA PRO A 115 13.76 22.46 -1.46
C PRO A 115 13.15 23.28 -0.32
N GLU A 116 13.92 24.22 0.23
CA GLU A 116 13.51 25.05 1.39
C GLU A 116 12.12 25.67 1.21
N ALA A 117 11.86 26.25 0.03
CA ALA A 117 10.60 26.90 -0.31
C ALA A 117 9.35 25.98 -0.25
N ARG A 118 9.54 24.66 -0.26
CA ARG A 118 8.46 23.66 -0.24
C ARG A 118 8.37 22.89 1.07
N ARG A 119 9.25 23.15 2.04
CA ARG A 119 9.23 22.44 3.33
C ARG A 119 8.01 22.78 4.17
N GLY A 120 7.61 24.06 4.22
CA GLY A 120 6.41 24.51 4.93
C GLY A 120 5.16 23.78 4.45
N GLU A 121 4.98 23.66 3.13
CA GLU A 121 3.86 22.93 2.54
C GLU A 121 3.82 21.45 2.97
N LEU A 122 4.97 20.78 3.08
CA LEU A 122 5.01 19.40 3.58
C LEU A 122 4.66 19.33 5.07
N LEU A 123 5.14 20.27 5.88
CA LEU A 123 4.87 20.31 7.32
C LEU A 123 3.37 20.51 7.57
N ASP A 124 2.72 21.42 6.86
CA ASP A 124 1.27 21.64 6.95
C ASP A 124 0.48 20.37 6.60
N ARG A 125 0.87 19.69 5.50
CA ARG A 125 0.23 18.43 5.09
C ARG A 125 0.50 17.29 6.07
N ALA A 126 1.70 17.22 6.64
CA ALA A 126 2.05 16.22 7.63
C ALA A 126 1.29 16.42 8.94
N ASP A 127 1.11 17.67 9.38
CA ASP A 127 0.34 18.01 10.58
C ASP A 127 -1.13 17.61 10.44
N ALA A 128 -1.71 17.78 9.24
CA ALA A 128 -3.05 17.31 8.93
C ALA A 128 -3.20 15.77 9.01
N LEU A 129 -2.10 15.02 8.99
CA LEU A 129 -2.08 13.55 9.08
C LEU A 129 -1.88 13.03 10.51
N ALA A 130 -2.02 13.85 11.55
CA ALA A 130 -1.85 13.43 12.94
C ALA A 130 -2.70 12.20 13.32
N ASN A 131 -3.96 12.14 12.89
CA ASN A 131 -4.84 10.99 13.14
C ASN A 131 -4.35 9.72 12.41
N VAL A 132 -3.73 9.87 11.24
CA VAL A 132 -3.13 8.75 10.50
C VAL A 132 -1.89 8.24 11.24
N ALA A 133 -1.05 9.13 11.76
CA ALA A 133 0.10 8.77 12.58
C ALA A 133 -0.32 7.98 13.82
N ALA A 134 -1.41 8.38 14.49
CA ALA A 134 -1.89 7.77 15.73
C ALA A 134 -2.31 6.30 15.60
N VAL A 135 -2.70 5.85 14.41
CA VAL A 135 -3.22 4.50 14.15
C VAL A 135 -2.33 3.67 13.22
N SER A 136 -1.17 4.19 12.83
CA SER A 136 -0.25 3.50 11.91
C SER A 136 1.10 3.26 12.56
N THR A 137 1.86 2.33 11.97
CA THR A 137 3.28 2.15 12.32
C THR A 137 4.13 3.27 11.72
N VAL A 138 5.33 3.49 12.27
CA VAL A 138 6.31 4.44 11.73
C VAL A 138 6.60 4.18 10.25
N GLU A 139 6.64 2.91 9.83
CA GLU A 139 6.90 2.55 8.42
C GLU A 139 5.75 2.96 7.49
N GLN A 140 4.51 2.68 7.88
CA GLN A 140 3.31 3.08 7.12
C GLN A 140 3.20 4.59 7.04
N PHE A 141 3.39 5.28 8.16
CA PHE A 141 3.36 6.74 8.20
C PHE A 141 4.49 7.35 7.37
N ALA A 142 5.71 6.81 7.44
CA ALA A 142 6.83 7.27 6.63
C ALA A 142 6.56 7.12 5.12
N LYS A 143 5.91 6.03 4.69
CA LYS A 143 5.45 5.86 3.30
C LYS A 143 4.43 6.93 2.92
N ARG A 144 3.45 7.20 3.79
CA ARG A 144 2.43 8.23 3.58
C ARG A 144 3.04 9.62 3.42
N VAL A 145 3.95 10.02 4.31
CA VAL A 145 4.64 11.31 4.24
C VAL A 145 5.55 11.41 3.02
N ALA A 146 6.23 10.32 2.64
CA ALA A 146 7.05 10.29 1.43
C ALA A 146 6.22 10.53 0.16
N LEU A 147 4.98 10.02 0.10
CA LEU A 147 4.06 10.30 -0.99
C LEU A 147 3.65 11.78 -1.04
N GLU A 148 3.41 12.42 0.11
CA GLU A 148 3.13 13.86 0.15
C GLU A 148 4.34 14.68 -0.31
N ALA A 149 5.55 14.34 0.14
CA ALA A 149 6.78 14.98 -0.32
C ALA A 149 6.96 14.82 -1.83
N GLN A 150 6.71 13.62 -2.36
CA GLN A 150 6.78 13.37 -3.80
C GLN A 150 5.76 14.20 -4.58
N ARG A 151 4.51 14.32 -4.09
CA ARG A 151 3.49 15.18 -4.72
C ARG A 151 3.92 16.64 -4.77
N ILE A 152 4.50 17.12 -3.68
CA ILE A 152 5.03 18.49 -3.57
C ILE A 152 6.22 18.69 -4.50
N GLU A 153 7.15 17.74 -4.59
CA GLU A 153 8.33 17.83 -5.47
C GLU A 153 7.93 17.77 -6.95
N SER A 154 6.99 16.89 -7.30
CA SER A 154 6.70 16.51 -8.68
C SER A 154 6.05 17.61 -9.52
N GLY A 155 5.43 18.64 -8.93
CA GLY A 155 4.61 19.56 -9.72
C GLY A 155 3.53 18.79 -10.48
N ASP A 156 3.47 18.90 -11.82
CA ASP A 156 2.59 18.07 -12.66
C ASP A 156 3.15 16.65 -12.97
N GLY A 157 4.36 16.34 -12.53
CA GLY A 157 5.06 15.06 -12.71
C GLY A 157 5.85 14.93 -14.02
N MET A 158 5.90 15.98 -14.86
CA MET A 158 6.47 15.88 -16.20
C MET A 158 7.99 15.73 -16.21
N ASP A 159 8.73 16.43 -15.36
CA ASP A 159 10.20 16.32 -15.31
C ASP A 159 10.66 14.90 -14.95
N ARG A 160 9.90 14.22 -14.08
CA ARG A 160 10.14 12.82 -13.74
C ARG A 160 9.89 11.92 -14.94
N LEU A 161 8.76 12.09 -15.62
CA LEU A 161 8.43 11.30 -16.81
C LEU A 161 9.45 11.50 -17.93
N GLU A 162 9.94 12.73 -18.13
CA GLU A 162 10.95 13.01 -19.14
C GLU A 162 12.29 12.34 -18.80
N ARG A 163 12.73 12.40 -17.54
CA ARG A 163 13.90 11.63 -17.08
C ARG A 163 13.73 10.13 -17.29
N GLN A 164 12.54 9.57 -17.03
CA GLN A 164 12.25 8.16 -17.27
C GLN A 164 12.30 7.79 -18.75
N ARG A 165 11.72 8.62 -19.63
CA ARG A 165 11.80 8.44 -21.09
C ARG A 165 13.25 8.42 -21.56
N ARG A 166 14.07 9.39 -21.11
CA ARG A 166 15.50 9.45 -21.40
C ARG A 166 16.30 8.25 -20.86
N ALA A 167 15.80 7.57 -19.82
CA ALA A 167 16.43 6.39 -19.22
C ALA A 167 15.90 5.04 -19.75
N THR A 168 14.98 5.04 -20.72
CA THR A 168 14.44 3.81 -21.32
C THR A 168 15.52 3.08 -22.11
N ARG A 169 15.81 1.83 -21.74
CA ARG A 169 16.91 1.03 -22.33
C ARG A 169 16.52 -0.44 -22.37
N LEU A 170 17.01 -1.16 -23.39
CA LEU A 170 16.90 -2.62 -23.52
C LEU A 170 18.31 -3.18 -23.65
N ARG A 171 18.62 -4.25 -22.91
CA ARG A 171 19.86 -5.02 -23.09
C ARG A 171 19.53 -6.49 -23.25
N SER A 172 20.33 -7.18 -24.04
CA SER A 172 20.25 -8.63 -24.18
C SER A 172 21.64 -9.24 -24.13
N GLY A 173 21.72 -10.49 -23.72
CA GLY A 173 22.95 -11.28 -23.67
C GLY A 173 22.61 -12.77 -23.71
N VAL A 174 23.64 -13.60 -23.82
CA VAL A 174 23.52 -15.06 -23.74
C VAL A 174 24.21 -15.48 -22.44
N ASP A 175 23.59 -16.37 -21.67
CA ASP A 175 24.19 -16.92 -20.46
C ASP A 175 25.07 -18.15 -20.76
N ASP A 176 25.67 -18.72 -19.71
CA ASP A 176 26.61 -19.85 -19.83
C ASP A 176 25.93 -21.15 -20.31
N GLU A 177 24.60 -21.23 -20.24
CA GLU A 177 23.80 -22.35 -20.76
C GLU A 177 23.38 -22.14 -22.24
N GLY A 178 23.78 -21.02 -22.84
CA GLY A 178 23.43 -20.67 -24.21
C GLY A 178 22.05 -20.04 -24.36
N MET A 179 21.37 -19.70 -23.26
CA MET A 179 20.04 -19.10 -23.29
C MET A 179 20.12 -17.58 -23.53
N TRP A 180 19.33 -17.10 -24.48
CA TRP A 180 19.23 -15.66 -24.76
C TRP A 180 18.32 -14.97 -23.74
N ASN A 181 18.89 -14.03 -23.01
CA ASN A 181 18.25 -13.27 -21.95
C ASN A 181 18.04 -11.81 -22.37
N VAL A 182 16.83 -11.29 -22.18
CA VAL A 182 16.48 -9.88 -22.45
C VAL A 182 16.00 -9.17 -21.19
N ARG A 183 16.50 -7.96 -20.95
CA ARG A 183 16.11 -7.12 -19.81
C ARG A 183 15.84 -5.69 -20.26
N GLY A 184 14.62 -5.22 -20.04
CA GLY A 184 14.18 -3.88 -20.40
C GLY A 184 13.90 -2.99 -19.19
N ARG A 185 14.15 -1.69 -19.35
CA ARG A 185 13.73 -0.62 -18.45
C ARG A 185 12.95 0.40 -19.27
N PHE A 186 11.73 0.72 -18.86
CA PHE A 186 10.82 1.58 -19.61
C PHE A 186 10.28 2.71 -18.73
N ASP A 187 9.88 3.82 -19.35
CA ASP A 187 9.13 4.88 -18.68
C ASP A 187 7.73 4.41 -18.25
N ALA A 188 7.10 5.14 -17.33
CA ALA A 188 5.82 4.73 -16.74
C ALA A 188 4.71 4.51 -17.78
N VAL A 189 4.62 5.37 -18.81
CA VAL A 189 3.55 5.27 -19.83
C VAL A 189 3.78 4.05 -20.71
N THR A 190 5.01 3.86 -21.19
CA THR A 190 5.37 2.70 -22.01
C THR A 190 5.25 1.40 -21.22
N GLY A 191 5.69 1.40 -19.96
CA GLY A 191 5.63 0.24 -19.07
C GLY A 191 4.21 -0.27 -18.85
N VAL A 192 3.25 0.61 -18.56
CA VAL A 192 1.83 0.24 -18.39
C VAL A 192 1.28 -0.40 -19.67
N ARG A 193 1.60 0.16 -20.84
CA ARG A 193 1.12 -0.37 -22.13
C ARG A 193 1.71 -1.75 -22.44
N LEU A 194 3.00 -1.95 -22.17
CA LEU A 194 3.68 -3.24 -22.38
C LEU A 194 3.16 -4.31 -21.43
N ASP A 195 3.02 -3.97 -20.15
CA ASP A 195 2.48 -4.86 -19.12
C ASP A 195 1.06 -5.34 -19.47
N ALA A 196 0.18 -4.41 -19.85
CA ALA A 196 -1.19 -4.74 -20.27
C ALA A 196 -1.23 -5.69 -21.48
N LYS A 197 -0.40 -5.45 -22.50
CA LYS A 197 -0.34 -6.31 -23.70
C LYS A 197 0.22 -7.70 -23.39
N LEU A 198 1.29 -7.77 -22.60
CA LEU A 198 1.87 -9.04 -22.16
C LEU A 198 0.86 -9.85 -21.36
N HIS A 199 0.22 -9.22 -20.39
CA HIS A 199 -0.77 -9.89 -19.55
C HIS A 199 -1.96 -10.43 -20.35
N ALA A 200 -2.54 -9.61 -21.24
CA ALA A 200 -3.65 -10.05 -22.10
C ALA A 200 -3.25 -11.23 -23.00
N THR A 201 -2.00 -11.26 -23.49
CA THR A 201 -1.50 -12.35 -24.33
C THR A 201 -1.23 -13.62 -23.51
N VAL A 202 -0.78 -13.49 -22.26
CA VAL A 202 -0.67 -14.60 -21.32
C VAL A 202 -2.04 -15.22 -21.05
N GLU A 203 -3.07 -14.40 -20.78
CA GLU A 203 -4.44 -14.90 -20.58
C GLU A 203 -4.97 -15.63 -21.82
N ALA A 204 -4.71 -15.09 -23.02
CA ALA A 204 -5.09 -15.73 -24.28
C ALA A 204 -4.41 -17.11 -24.45
N LEU A 205 -3.10 -17.19 -24.24
CA LEU A 205 -2.35 -18.46 -24.29
C LEU A 205 -2.88 -19.48 -23.28
N PHE A 206 -3.23 -19.04 -22.07
CA PHE A 206 -3.82 -19.92 -21.06
C PHE A 206 -5.19 -20.45 -21.50
N SER A 207 -5.98 -19.66 -22.21
CA SER A 207 -7.34 -20.03 -22.63
C SER A 207 -7.39 -20.90 -23.89
N GLU A 208 -6.44 -20.73 -24.82
CA GLU A 208 -6.42 -21.43 -26.11
C GLU A 208 -5.68 -22.76 -26.01
N SER A 209 -4.38 -22.72 -25.76
CA SER A 209 -3.53 -23.89 -25.62
C SER A 209 -2.22 -23.52 -24.91
N THR A 210 -1.91 -24.26 -23.85
CA THR A 210 -0.65 -24.10 -23.12
C THR A 210 0.50 -24.65 -23.99
N PRO A 211 1.60 -23.91 -24.22
CA PRO A 211 2.72 -24.40 -25.02
C PRO A 211 3.38 -25.66 -24.42
N GLN A 212 4.00 -26.46 -25.28
CA GLN A 212 4.67 -27.70 -24.86
C GLN A 212 5.83 -27.40 -23.89
N GLY A 213 5.97 -28.23 -22.85
CA GLY A 213 7.00 -28.05 -21.82
C GLY A 213 6.65 -27.05 -20.72
N CYS A 214 5.39 -26.59 -20.67
CA CYS A 214 4.91 -25.71 -19.61
C CYS A 214 5.01 -26.40 -18.23
N PRO A 215 5.70 -25.79 -17.25
CA PRO A 215 5.81 -26.34 -15.90
C PRO A 215 4.46 -26.47 -15.20
N ASP A 216 4.39 -27.39 -14.24
CA ASP A 216 3.21 -27.57 -13.37
C ASP A 216 3.18 -26.57 -12.20
N ASP A 217 4.34 -26.12 -11.74
CA ASP A 217 4.42 -25.09 -10.69
C ASP A 217 3.78 -23.79 -11.20
N ALA A 218 2.89 -23.23 -10.38
CA ALA A 218 2.10 -22.06 -10.72
C ALA A 218 2.94 -20.82 -11.09
N ILE A 219 4.06 -20.60 -10.39
CA ILE A 219 4.92 -19.43 -10.59
C ILE A 219 5.75 -19.63 -11.85
N GLU A 220 6.36 -20.80 -12.01
CA GLU A 220 7.15 -21.14 -13.19
C GLU A 220 6.29 -21.15 -14.45
N LYS A 221 5.08 -21.70 -14.37
CA LYS A 221 4.07 -21.65 -15.44
C LYS A 221 3.77 -20.23 -15.88
N GLN A 222 3.56 -19.30 -14.94
CA GLN A 222 3.29 -17.91 -15.27
C GLN A 222 4.48 -17.24 -15.98
N GLN A 223 5.71 -17.50 -15.52
CA GLN A 223 6.93 -16.98 -16.14
C GLN A 223 7.14 -17.56 -17.54
N PHE A 224 6.92 -18.86 -17.71
CA PHE A 224 6.97 -19.58 -18.98
C PHE A 224 5.98 -18.97 -19.98
N LEU A 225 4.72 -18.79 -19.58
CA LEU A 225 3.70 -18.19 -20.45
C LEU A 225 4.02 -16.73 -20.79
N ALA A 226 4.59 -15.95 -19.87
CA ALA A 226 5.00 -14.57 -20.15
C ALA A 226 6.10 -14.48 -21.22
N ALA A 227 7.05 -15.42 -21.22
CA ALA A 227 8.07 -15.51 -22.26
C ALA A 227 7.45 -15.84 -23.63
N HIS A 228 6.56 -16.84 -23.69
CA HIS A 228 5.84 -17.19 -24.93
C HIS A 228 4.90 -16.08 -25.41
N ALA A 229 4.29 -15.33 -24.49
CA ALA A 229 3.46 -14.17 -24.81
C ALA A 229 4.28 -13.07 -25.49
N LEU A 230 5.51 -12.82 -25.04
CA LEU A 230 6.41 -11.87 -25.70
C LEU A 230 6.70 -12.31 -27.14
N THR A 231 7.01 -13.59 -27.37
CA THR A 231 7.24 -14.12 -28.73
C THR A 231 6.01 -13.94 -29.62
N ARG A 232 4.82 -14.32 -29.12
CA ARG A 232 3.56 -14.17 -29.87
C ARG A 232 3.24 -12.71 -30.22
N LEU A 233 3.59 -11.77 -29.34
CA LEU A 233 3.46 -10.34 -29.62
C LEU A 233 4.42 -9.87 -30.72
N LEU A 234 5.66 -10.37 -30.74
CA LEU A 234 6.65 -10.04 -31.76
C LEU A 234 6.31 -10.63 -33.14
N ASP A 235 5.70 -11.82 -33.17
CA ASP A 235 5.24 -12.49 -34.39
C ASP A 235 3.99 -11.83 -35.02
N GLY A 236 3.45 -10.78 -34.39
CA GLY A 236 2.23 -10.11 -34.84
C GLY A 236 0.95 -10.95 -34.65
N ALA A 237 1.03 -12.08 -33.94
CA ALA A 237 -0.08 -12.99 -33.65
C ALA A 237 -0.84 -12.64 -32.35
N GLY A 238 -0.53 -11.49 -31.74
CA GLY A 238 -1.40 -10.83 -30.76
C GLY A 238 -2.55 -10.11 -31.48
N SER A 239 -3.74 -10.05 -30.87
CA SER A 239 -4.93 -9.45 -31.50
C SER A 239 -4.60 -8.12 -32.20
N SER A 240 -4.80 -8.08 -33.52
CA SER A 240 -4.45 -6.96 -34.41
C SER A 240 -5.25 -5.68 -34.19
N LYS A 241 -6.22 -5.68 -33.27
CA LYS A 241 -6.83 -4.47 -32.75
C LYS A 241 -6.23 -4.19 -31.39
N PRO A 242 -5.46 -3.10 -31.20
CA PRO A 242 -5.28 -2.58 -29.85
C PRO A 242 -6.69 -2.27 -29.34
N GLY A 243 -7.21 -3.08 -28.42
CA GLY A 243 -8.36 -2.67 -27.64
C GLY A 243 -8.04 -1.31 -27.04
N ARG A 244 -8.97 -0.36 -27.10
CA ARG A 244 -8.79 0.92 -26.41
C ARG A 244 -8.43 0.62 -24.96
N ALA A 245 -7.49 1.37 -24.41
CA ALA A 245 -7.16 1.23 -23.00
C ALA A 245 -8.47 1.34 -22.19
N GLU A 246 -8.66 0.47 -21.21
CA GLU A 246 -9.81 0.59 -20.31
C GLU A 246 -9.36 1.30 -19.04
N TYR A 247 -10.02 2.42 -18.71
CA TYR A 247 -9.88 3.09 -17.43
C TYR A 247 -11.07 2.78 -16.54
N LEU A 248 -10.78 2.38 -15.31
CA LEU A 248 -11.77 2.19 -14.27
C LEU A 248 -11.75 3.41 -13.34
N VAL A 249 -12.81 4.20 -13.38
CA VAL A 249 -13.05 5.28 -12.41
C VAL A 249 -13.75 4.68 -11.20
N VAL A 250 -13.12 4.78 -10.03
CA VAL A 250 -13.73 4.30 -8.79
C VAL A 250 -14.14 5.48 -7.92
N ILE A 251 -15.42 5.53 -7.58
CA ILE A 251 -16.02 6.53 -6.71
C ILE A 251 -16.25 5.86 -5.36
N ASP A 252 -15.42 6.21 -4.38
CA ASP A 252 -15.62 5.84 -2.98
C ASP A 252 -16.60 6.85 -2.36
N ALA A 253 -17.83 6.41 -2.11
CA ALA A 253 -18.92 7.27 -1.62
C ALA A 253 -18.70 7.79 -0.19
N ASP A 254 -17.73 7.23 0.54
CA ASP A 254 -17.38 7.63 1.91
C ASP A 254 -16.09 8.47 1.94
N ALA A 255 -15.47 8.70 0.79
CA ALA A 255 -14.27 9.52 0.65
C ALA A 255 -14.60 11.02 0.58
N THR A 256 -15.08 11.61 1.68
CA THR A 256 -15.41 13.04 1.75
C THR A 256 -14.18 13.95 1.79
N ASP A 257 -13.04 13.45 2.27
CA ASP A 257 -11.86 14.27 2.60
C ASP A 257 -10.65 14.02 1.68
N GLN A 258 -10.85 13.44 0.49
CA GLN A 258 -9.74 13.15 -0.42
C GLN A 258 -9.34 14.38 -1.26
N PRO A 259 -8.03 14.64 -1.45
CA PRO A 259 -7.53 15.78 -2.23
C PRO A 259 -7.68 15.59 -3.75
N GLY A 260 -8.76 14.96 -4.22
CA GLY A 260 -9.05 14.71 -5.63
C GLY A 260 -8.74 13.29 -6.11
N PRO A 261 -8.90 13.02 -7.42
CA PRO A 261 -8.84 11.67 -7.99
C PRO A 261 -7.43 11.07 -7.92
N VAL A 262 -7.35 9.78 -7.58
CA VAL A 262 -6.09 9.02 -7.53
C VAL A 262 -6.08 7.94 -8.63
N ALA A 263 -5.16 8.05 -9.58
CA ALA A 263 -4.94 7.02 -10.59
C ALA A 263 -4.14 5.84 -10.05
N GLN A 264 -4.47 4.63 -10.50
CA GLN A 264 -3.82 3.40 -10.08
C GLN A 264 -3.50 2.50 -11.26
N TRP A 265 -2.45 1.72 -11.10
CA TRP A 265 -1.87 0.91 -12.17
C TRP A 265 -1.62 -0.51 -11.66
N PRO A 266 -1.67 -1.51 -12.55
CA PRO A 266 -1.24 -2.89 -12.24
C PRO A 266 0.19 -2.98 -11.69
N ILE A 267 1.03 -2.02 -12.06
CA ILE A 267 2.43 -1.86 -11.65
C ILE A 267 2.61 -0.60 -10.80
N PRO A 268 3.59 -0.54 -9.88
CA PRO A 268 3.75 0.60 -8.97
C PRO A 268 4.42 1.80 -9.66
N VAL A 269 3.73 2.41 -10.62
CA VAL A 269 4.17 3.61 -11.34
C VAL A 269 3.21 4.78 -11.09
N GLU A 270 3.63 5.97 -11.50
CA GLU A 270 2.82 7.17 -11.45
C GLU A 270 2.90 7.84 -12.83
N ILE A 271 1.75 8.29 -13.33
CA ILE A 271 1.65 9.01 -14.61
C ILE A 271 1.10 10.41 -14.31
N PRO A 272 1.76 11.48 -14.81
CA PRO A 272 1.28 12.86 -14.73
C PRO A 272 -0.20 13.04 -15.09
N THR A 273 -0.94 13.86 -14.33
CA THR A 273 -2.38 14.10 -14.54
C THR A 273 -2.71 14.61 -15.96
N ARG A 274 -1.86 15.46 -16.54
CA ARG A 274 -2.05 15.91 -17.93
C ARG A 274 -1.94 14.78 -18.95
N VAL A 275 -0.99 13.87 -18.76
CA VAL A 275 -0.82 12.69 -19.63
C VAL A 275 -1.98 11.72 -19.41
N LEU A 276 -2.48 11.60 -18.17
CA LEU A 276 -3.68 10.84 -17.88
C LEU A 276 -4.90 11.38 -18.61
N ALA A 277 -5.11 12.69 -18.63
CA ALA A 277 -6.21 13.32 -19.35
C ALA A 277 -6.15 13.05 -20.86
N GLU A 278 -4.95 13.15 -21.45
CA GLU A 278 -4.70 12.78 -22.85
C GLU A 278 -5.05 11.30 -23.10
N LEU A 279 -4.55 10.39 -22.25
CA LEU A 279 -4.80 8.95 -22.40
C LEU A 279 -6.28 8.59 -22.22
N ALA A 280 -6.98 9.25 -21.28
CA ALA A 280 -8.38 9.01 -21.00
C ALA A 280 -9.29 9.42 -22.15
N GLY A 281 -8.94 10.45 -22.93
CA GLY A 281 -9.69 10.86 -24.11
C GLY A 281 -9.81 9.76 -25.17
N ASP A 282 -8.78 8.90 -25.28
CA ASP A 282 -8.70 7.83 -26.27
C ASP A 282 -9.06 6.44 -25.72
N ALA A 283 -9.67 6.37 -24.53
CA ALA A 283 -9.92 5.12 -23.80
C ALA A 283 -11.40 4.82 -23.54
N ASP A 284 -11.68 3.56 -23.22
CA ASP A 284 -12.99 3.15 -22.70
C ASP A 284 -13.00 3.40 -21.19
N VAL A 285 -13.96 4.21 -20.71
CA VAL A 285 -14.05 4.56 -19.28
C VAL A 285 -15.25 3.87 -18.65
N SER A 286 -14.99 3.01 -17.67
CA SER A 286 -16.00 2.34 -16.85
C SER A 286 -16.02 2.96 -15.45
N THR A 287 -17.20 3.23 -14.88
CA THR A 287 -17.34 3.77 -13.52
C THR A 287 -17.84 2.71 -12.56
N VAL A 288 -17.22 2.60 -11.38
CA VAL A 288 -17.67 1.76 -10.27
C VAL A 288 -17.85 2.64 -9.04
N VAL A 289 -18.98 2.52 -8.36
CA VAL A 289 -19.26 3.21 -7.10
C VAL A 289 -19.20 2.19 -5.97
N VAL A 290 -18.43 2.50 -4.94
CA VAL A 290 -18.24 1.65 -3.77
C VAL A 290 -18.53 2.41 -2.48
N ARG A 291 -18.95 1.71 -1.44
CA ARG A 291 -19.17 2.23 -0.08
C ARG A 291 -18.85 1.15 0.92
N ASN A 292 -17.96 1.44 1.87
CA ASN A 292 -17.57 0.51 2.94
C ASN A 292 -17.42 -0.97 2.49
N GLY A 293 -16.59 -1.20 1.46
CA GLY A 293 -16.36 -2.55 0.91
C GLY A 293 -17.48 -3.08 0.01
N VAL A 294 -18.61 -2.42 -0.15
CA VAL A 294 -19.73 -2.87 -0.98
C VAL A 294 -19.71 -2.16 -2.34
N VAL A 295 -19.98 -2.90 -3.42
CA VAL A 295 -20.22 -2.32 -4.75
C VAL A 295 -21.65 -1.80 -4.81
N LEU A 296 -21.82 -0.48 -4.84
CA LEU A 296 -23.12 0.16 -5.02
C LEU A 296 -23.55 0.19 -6.48
N TYR A 297 -22.59 0.36 -7.39
CA TYR A 297 -22.83 0.38 -8.83
C TYR A 297 -21.61 -0.10 -9.60
N ALA A 298 -21.83 -0.94 -10.61
CA ALA A 298 -20.87 -1.24 -11.65
C ALA A 298 -21.63 -1.59 -12.95
N PRO A 299 -21.09 -1.27 -14.14
CA PRO A 299 -21.74 -1.62 -15.40
C PRO A 299 -21.69 -3.13 -15.67
N GLY A 300 -22.84 -3.70 -16.03
CA GLY A 300 -23.01 -5.11 -16.41
C GLY A 300 -23.62 -5.98 -15.32
N GLU A 301 -23.83 -7.26 -15.63
CA GLU A 301 -24.43 -8.22 -14.69
C GLU A 301 -23.39 -8.71 -13.66
N LEU A 302 -23.75 -8.61 -12.38
CA LEU A 302 -22.88 -8.97 -11.25
C LEU A 302 -23.30 -10.27 -10.57
N ASN A 303 -24.51 -10.75 -10.82
CA ASN A 303 -25.07 -11.97 -10.23
C ASN A 303 -25.43 -12.96 -11.33
N LEU A 304 -24.49 -13.82 -11.70
CA LEU A 304 -24.65 -14.79 -12.78
C LEU A 304 -25.31 -16.10 -12.31
N GLY A 305 -25.50 -16.25 -11.01
CA GLY A 305 -26.03 -17.45 -10.38
C GLY A 305 -25.18 -18.65 -10.75
N ARG A 306 -25.82 -19.66 -11.36
CA ARG A 306 -25.14 -20.87 -11.83
C ARG A 306 -25.00 -20.98 -13.36
N SER A 307 -25.23 -19.89 -14.09
CA SER A 307 -25.16 -19.89 -15.56
C SER A 307 -23.76 -20.13 -16.11
N THR A 308 -22.73 -19.63 -15.43
CA THR A 308 -21.32 -19.82 -15.80
C THR A 308 -20.45 -19.95 -14.56
N ARG A 309 -19.46 -20.84 -14.62
CA ARG A 309 -18.46 -21.01 -13.57
C ARG A 309 -17.50 -19.83 -13.49
N LEU A 310 -17.18 -19.20 -14.63
CA LEU A 310 -16.15 -18.17 -14.70
C LEU A 310 -16.75 -16.79 -14.49
N ALA A 311 -16.10 -16.00 -13.64
CA ALA A 311 -16.47 -14.61 -13.43
C ALA A 311 -16.28 -13.78 -14.71
N ASN A 312 -17.27 -12.93 -15.01
CA ASN A 312 -17.28 -12.11 -16.22
C ASN A 312 -16.46 -10.81 -16.04
N ARG A 313 -16.35 -10.01 -17.12
CA ARG A 313 -15.62 -8.73 -17.10
C ARG A 313 -16.26 -7.70 -16.16
N ALA A 314 -17.59 -7.69 -16.02
CA ALA A 314 -18.29 -6.78 -15.11
C ALA A 314 -17.94 -7.05 -13.64
N GLN A 315 -17.95 -8.31 -13.23
CA GLN A 315 -17.54 -8.75 -11.89
C GLN A 315 -16.06 -8.45 -11.63
N ARG A 316 -15.17 -8.68 -12.62
CA ARG A 316 -13.74 -8.31 -12.49
C ARG A 316 -13.55 -6.81 -12.28
N ARG A 317 -14.28 -5.95 -13.01
CA ARG A 317 -14.23 -4.49 -12.82
C ARG A 317 -14.76 -4.08 -11.45
N ALA A 318 -15.90 -4.63 -11.06
CA ALA A 318 -16.52 -4.35 -9.78
C ALA A 318 -15.59 -4.69 -8.60
N LEU A 319 -14.97 -5.87 -8.62
CA LEU A 319 -14.01 -6.29 -7.60
C LEU A 319 -12.69 -5.51 -7.66
N ARG A 320 -12.22 -5.09 -8.84
CA ARG A 320 -11.07 -4.18 -8.96
C ARG A 320 -11.36 -2.83 -8.30
N GLY A 321 -12.62 -2.40 -8.27
CA GLY A 321 -13.06 -1.23 -7.51
C GLY A 321 -12.95 -1.39 -6.00
N LEU A 322 -12.76 -2.60 -5.48
CA LEU A 322 -12.65 -2.86 -4.04
C LEU A 322 -11.23 -3.27 -3.62
N TYR A 323 -10.55 -4.06 -4.46
CA TYR A 323 -9.28 -4.70 -4.12
C TYR A 323 -8.14 -4.21 -5.03
N ARG A 324 -7.03 -3.78 -4.42
CA ARG A 324 -5.78 -3.48 -5.14
C ARG A 324 -4.91 -4.70 -5.38
N CYS A 325 -5.00 -5.67 -4.49
CA CYS A 325 -4.17 -6.86 -4.46
C CYS A 325 -4.99 -8.08 -4.02
N CYS A 326 -4.33 -9.23 -3.94
CA CYS A 326 -4.85 -10.44 -3.33
C CYS A 326 -5.50 -10.13 -1.97
N ALA A 327 -6.71 -10.66 -1.75
CA ALA A 327 -7.52 -10.42 -0.56
C ALA A 327 -6.93 -11.03 0.72
N ILE A 328 -5.98 -11.96 0.61
CA ILE A 328 -5.34 -12.59 1.76
C ILE A 328 -4.51 -11.56 2.55
N PRO A 329 -4.68 -11.45 3.89
CA PRO A 329 -4.01 -10.47 4.72
C PRO A 329 -2.48 -10.46 4.53
N GLY A 330 -1.92 -9.28 4.25
CA GLY A 330 -0.47 -9.09 4.06
C GLY A 330 0.06 -9.47 2.68
N CYS A 331 -0.79 -9.86 1.72
CA CYS A 331 -0.37 -10.15 0.36
C CYS A 331 -0.41 -8.91 -0.54
N ASN A 332 0.72 -8.55 -1.14
CA ASN A 332 0.84 -7.40 -2.05
C ASN A 332 0.85 -7.80 -3.53
N VAL A 333 0.44 -9.02 -3.88
CA VAL A 333 0.30 -9.43 -5.28
C VAL A 333 -0.85 -8.65 -5.90
N GLY A 334 -0.54 -7.75 -6.83
CA GLY A 334 -1.52 -6.91 -7.53
C GLY A 334 -2.69 -7.69 -8.11
N TYR A 335 -3.86 -7.06 -8.10
CA TYR A 335 -5.15 -7.69 -8.41
C TYR A 335 -5.20 -8.33 -9.80
N ASP A 336 -4.53 -7.78 -10.81
CA ASP A 336 -4.50 -8.37 -12.17
C ASP A 336 -3.82 -9.74 -12.19
N ARG A 337 -3.00 -10.06 -11.17
CA ARG A 337 -2.37 -11.37 -11.01
C ARG A 337 -3.17 -12.30 -10.09
N CYS A 338 -4.43 -11.98 -9.84
CA CYS A 338 -5.32 -12.76 -8.99
C CYS A 338 -6.41 -13.47 -9.79
N GLU A 339 -6.79 -14.63 -9.31
CA GLU A 339 -7.96 -15.38 -9.76
C GLU A 339 -9.16 -15.01 -8.88
N LEU A 340 -10.36 -14.96 -9.48
CA LEU A 340 -11.60 -14.74 -8.74
C LEU A 340 -12.10 -16.08 -8.18
N HIS A 341 -11.87 -16.27 -6.89
CA HIS A 341 -12.18 -17.48 -6.16
C HIS A 341 -13.57 -17.44 -5.55
N HIS A 342 -14.31 -18.54 -5.67
CA HIS A 342 -15.61 -18.72 -5.02
C HIS A 342 -15.42 -19.15 -3.56
N LEU A 343 -15.98 -18.40 -2.61
CA LEU A 343 -15.93 -18.74 -1.17
C LEU A 343 -16.66 -20.05 -0.88
N VAL A 344 -17.93 -20.12 -1.28
CA VAL A 344 -18.62 -21.39 -1.48
C VAL A 344 -18.21 -21.90 -2.84
N TRP A 345 -17.44 -22.98 -2.87
CA TRP A 345 -16.84 -23.46 -4.12
C TRP A 345 -17.93 -23.80 -5.14
N TRP A 346 -17.71 -23.44 -6.40
CA TRP A 346 -18.66 -23.73 -7.48
C TRP A 346 -19.07 -25.21 -7.55
N ARG A 347 -18.09 -26.11 -7.39
CA ARG A 347 -18.32 -27.57 -7.39
C ARG A 347 -19.20 -28.03 -6.22
N ASN A 348 -19.26 -27.26 -5.14
CA ASN A 348 -20.04 -27.54 -3.92
C ASN A 348 -21.38 -26.80 -3.90
N GLY A 349 -21.82 -26.20 -5.01
CA GLY A 349 -23.09 -25.47 -5.04
C GLY A 349 -22.98 -23.96 -5.14
N GLY A 350 -21.79 -23.40 -5.01
CA GLY A 350 -21.56 -21.96 -5.04
C GLY A 350 -22.01 -21.28 -6.32
N ARG A 351 -22.43 -20.02 -6.20
CA ARG A 351 -22.87 -19.16 -7.31
C ARG A 351 -21.73 -18.24 -7.76
N THR A 352 -21.70 -17.87 -9.04
CA THR A 352 -20.79 -16.87 -9.59
C THR A 352 -21.46 -15.51 -9.43
N ASP A 353 -21.63 -15.11 -8.17
CA ASP A 353 -22.21 -13.83 -7.76
C ASP A 353 -21.13 -13.02 -7.03
N ILE A 354 -21.23 -11.70 -7.11
CA ILE A 354 -20.17 -10.78 -6.66
C ILE A 354 -19.82 -10.89 -5.17
N ASP A 355 -20.79 -11.34 -4.36
CA ASP A 355 -20.70 -11.57 -2.92
C ASP A 355 -19.99 -12.89 -2.57
N ASN A 356 -20.02 -13.87 -3.48
CA ASN A 356 -19.33 -15.15 -3.32
C ASN A 356 -17.91 -15.14 -3.93
N LEU A 357 -17.45 -14.04 -4.51
CA LEU A 357 -16.16 -13.97 -5.23
C LEU A 357 -15.14 -13.10 -4.51
N ILE A 358 -13.90 -13.57 -4.38
CA ILE A 358 -12.75 -12.80 -3.89
C ILE A 358 -11.52 -12.94 -4.80
N PRO A 359 -10.70 -11.88 -4.97
CA PRO A 359 -9.45 -12.00 -5.73
C PRO A 359 -8.35 -12.64 -4.87
N ILE A 360 -7.79 -13.76 -5.29
CA ILE A 360 -6.62 -14.37 -4.64
C ILE A 360 -5.55 -14.75 -5.66
N CYS A 361 -4.27 -14.51 -5.33
CA CYS A 361 -3.15 -14.86 -6.20
C CYS A 361 -2.99 -16.39 -6.28
N THR A 362 -2.38 -16.89 -7.36
CA THR A 362 -2.27 -18.33 -7.62
C THR A 362 -1.64 -19.10 -6.46
N ARG A 363 -0.64 -18.53 -5.77
CA ARG A 363 -0.05 -19.12 -4.55
C ARG A 363 -1.10 -19.34 -3.47
N HIS A 364 -1.89 -18.33 -3.13
CA HIS A 364 -2.89 -18.44 -2.06
C HIS A 364 -4.14 -19.19 -2.52
N HIS A 365 -4.47 -19.14 -3.81
CA HIS A 365 -5.49 -20.00 -4.40
C HIS A 365 -5.15 -21.48 -4.14
N GLY A 366 -3.89 -21.88 -4.39
CA GLY A 366 -3.40 -23.22 -4.06
C GLY A 366 -3.57 -23.57 -2.58
N ARG A 367 -3.20 -22.67 -1.66
CA ARG A 367 -3.36 -22.91 -0.21
C ARG A 367 -4.81 -23.11 0.23
N VAL A 368 -5.74 -22.33 -0.34
CA VAL A 368 -7.17 -22.48 -0.05
C VAL A 368 -7.72 -23.80 -0.59
N HIS A 369 -7.24 -24.27 -1.75
CA HIS A 369 -7.70 -25.54 -2.32
C HIS A 369 -7.07 -26.77 -1.67
N HIS A 370 -5.82 -26.70 -1.23
CA HIS A 370 -5.01 -27.88 -0.90
C HIS A 370 -4.51 -27.92 0.54
N ASP A 371 -4.34 -26.78 1.20
CA ASP A 371 -3.65 -26.69 2.49
C ASP A 371 -4.62 -26.43 3.65
N GLY A 372 -5.93 -26.60 3.45
CA GLY A 372 -6.93 -26.49 4.52
C GLY A 372 -7.20 -25.06 5.02
N TRP A 373 -6.82 -24.03 4.25
CA TRP A 373 -7.12 -22.64 4.60
C TRP A 373 -8.61 -22.36 4.37
N VAL A 374 -9.30 -21.84 5.39
CA VAL A 374 -10.73 -21.50 5.30
C VAL A 374 -10.88 -19.98 5.21
N VAL A 375 -11.64 -19.52 4.23
CA VAL A 375 -11.90 -18.09 4.00
C VAL A 375 -13.39 -17.82 4.10
N GLU A 376 -13.74 -16.88 4.97
CA GLU A 376 -15.10 -16.39 5.17
C GLU A 376 -15.14 -14.89 4.86
N LEU A 377 -16.29 -14.42 4.38
CA LEU A 377 -16.48 -13.03 3.99
C LEU A 377 -17.74 -12.48 4.67
N GLY A 378 -17.56 -11.38 5.40
CA GLY A 378 -18.65 -10.63 6.03
C GLY A 378 -19.48 -9.82 5.02
N PRO A 379 -20.60 -9.21 5.48
CA PRO A 379 -21.51 -8.46 4.62
C PRO A 379 -20.89 -7.18 4.01
N ASP A 380 -19.89 -6.60 4.68
CA ASP A 380 -19.06 -5.48 4.23
C ASP A 380 -17.75 -5.96 3.56
N ARG A 381 -17.66 -7.26 3.28
CA ARG A 381 -16.49 -7.92 2.73
C ARG A 381 -15.26 -7.93 3.62
N GLN A 382 -15.42 -7.74 4.93
CA GLN A 382 -14.41 -8.12 5.91
C GLN A 382 -14.08 -9.61 5.75
N LEU A 383 -12.80 -9.92 5.49
CA LEU A 383 -12.35 -11.29 5.29
C LEU A 383 -11.87 -11.86 6.63
N THR A 384 -12.30 -13.08 6.95
CA THR A 384 -11.73 -13.90 8.02
C THR A 384 -11.06 -15.11 7.42
N LEU A 385 -9.76 -15.25 7.69
CA LEU A 385 -8.92 -16.37 7.28
C LEU A 385 -8.60 -17.22 8.51
N ARG A 386 -8.89 -18.51 8.43
CA ARG A 386 -8.48 -19.50 9.43
C ARG A 386 -7.40 -20.40 8.82
N LEU A 387 -6.25 -20.45 9.48
CA LEU A 387 -5.12 -21.30 9.11
C LEU A 387 -5.24 -22.69 9.77
N PRO A 388 -4.57 -23.72 9.23
CA PRO A 388 -4.62 -25.08 9.79
C PRO A 388 -4.09 -25.20 11.23
N ASP A 389 -3.21 -24.30 11.64
CA ASP A 389 -2.66 -24.24 13.00
C ASP A 389 -3.59 -23.57 14.02
N GLY A 390 -4.81 -23.18 13.60
CA GLY A 390 -5.79 -22.48 14.43
C GLY A 390 -5.63 -20.96 14.45
N THR A 391 -4.58 -20.40 13.84
CA THR A 391 -4.40 -18.95 13.74
C THR A 391 -5.52 -18.32 12.93
N ILE A 392 -6.13 -17.27 13.49
CA ILE A 392 -7.16 -16.48 12.81
C ILE A 392 -6.56 -15.14 12.40
N ARG A 393 -6.80 -14.74 11.16
CA ARG A 393 -6.45 -13.42 10.63
C ARG A 393 -7.68 -12.79 10.01
N SER A 394 -7.94 -11.54 10.31
CA SER A 394 -9.03 -10.78 9.71
C SER A 394 -8.53 -9.52 9.02
N THR A 395 -9.29 -9.04 8.05
CA THR A 395 -9.11 -7.71 7.45
C THR A 395 -10.20 -6.77 7.96
N GLY A 396 -10.09 -5.47 7.69
CA GLY A 396 -11.28 -4.62 7.62
C GLY A 396 -12.04 -4.83 6.30
N PRO A 397 -13.12 -4.09 6.05
CA PRO A 397 -13.69 -3.94 4.71
C PRO A 397 -12.59 -3.59 3.69
N PRO A 398 -12.64 -4.14 2.47
CA PRO A 398 -11.66 -3.83 1.45
C PRO A 398 -11.78 -2.35 1.11
N THR A 399 -10.74 -1.61 1.45
CA THR A 399 -10.59 -0.24 1.01
C THR A 399 -9.57 -0.21 -0.10
N ILE A 400 -9.84 0.61 -1.12
CA ILE A 400 -8.78 1.05 -2.02
C ILE A 400 -7.73 1.86 -1.25
N ARG A 401 -7.90 2.18 0.03
CA ARG A 401 -6.80 2.66 0.87
C ARG A 401 -5.92 1.45 1.21
N ALA A 402 -4.70 1.39 0.67
CA ALA A 402 -3.71 0.47 1.23
C ALA A 402 -3.35 0.98 2.63
N ALA A 403 -3.22 0.04 3.57
CA ALA A 403 -2.75 0.26 4.93
C ALA A 403 -1.33 0.86 4.99
#